data_AF-A0A9X6YQS5-F1
#
_entry.id   AF-A0A9X6YQS5-F1
#
_cell.length_a   1.000
_cell.length_b   1.000
_cell.length_c   1.000
_cell.angle_alpha   90.00
_cell.angle_beta   90.00
_cell.angle_gamma   90.00
#
_symmetry.space_group_name_H-M   'P 1'
#
loop_
_entity.id
_entity.type
_entity.pdbx_description
1 polymer ?
#
loop_
_entity_poly.entity_id
_entity_poly.type
_entity_poly.pdbx_seq_one_letter_code
_entity_poly.pdbx_strand_id
1 'polypeptide(L)'
;MRLGNIYEKHKGLDLVYEVEMELIDEVLSPKKGLYMFLGEMEEVLYVGLTNNYHHRIVTNHKYHTGGFLYHVIHNVVKVLCLSYNGDLKTKEIELIKEYRPPFNRQYNKPFYRGDDPKYRKKKIGW
;
A
#
# COMPACT_ATOMS: atom_id res chain seq x y z
N MET A 1 -9.51 -2.59 -14.10
CA MET A 1 -8.27 -2.91 -14.82
C MET A 1 -7.82 -4.26 -14.25
N ARG A 2 -7.73 -5.33 -15.06
CA ARG A 2 -7.37 -6.67 -14.55
C ARG A 2 -5.88 -6.73 -14.20
N LEU A 3 -5.52 -7.36 -13.09
CA LEU A 3 -4.14 -7.49 -12.58
C LEU A 3 -3.18 -8.27 -13.51
N GLY A 4 -3.73 -9.00 -14.48
CA GLY A 4 -3.01 -9.99 -15.29
C GLY A 4 -1.73 -9.54 -15.99
N ASN A 5 -1.43 -8.24 -16.08
CA ASN A 5 -0.23 -7.72 -16.75
C ASN A 5 0.72 -6.90 -15.87
N ILE A 6 0.59 -6.94 -14.54
CA ILE A 6 1.48 -6.14 -13.67
C ILE A 6 2.97 -6.49 -13.87
N TYR A 7 3.29 -7.78 -14.01
CA TYR A 7 4.67 -8.24 -14.21
C TYR A 7 5.21 -7.93 -15.61
N GLU A 8 4.35 -7.97 -16.63
CA GLU A 8 4.75 -7.59 -17.99
C GLU A 8 5.05 -6.10 -18.11
N LYS A 9 4.27 -5.26 -17.43
CA LYS A 9 4.42 -3.80 -17.44
C LYS A 9 5.59 -3.32 -16.57
N HIS A 10 5.80 -3.97 -15.43
CA HIS A 10 6.81 -3.55 -14.46
C HIS A 10 7.96 -4.57 -14.42
N LYS A 11 8.83 -4.52 -15.42
CA LYS A 11 10.04 -5.36 -15.47
C LYS A 11 10.84 -5.30 -14.16
N GLY A 12 11.27 -6.45 -13.67
CA GLY A 12 12.05 -6.60 -12.44
C GLY A 12 11.23 -6.59 -11.15
N LEU A 13 9.89 -6.51 -11.25
CA LEU A 13 8.97 -6.77 -10.15
C LEU A 13 8.67 -8.27 -10.11
N ASP A 14 8.98 -8.92 -8.99
CA ASP A 14 8.80 -10.35 -8.80
C ASP A 14 7.76 -10.62 -7.72
N LEU A 15 6.86 -11.57 -7.98
CA LEU A 15 5.92 -12.06 -6.98
C LEU A 15 6.66 -12.89 -5.93
N VAL A 16 6.50 -12.50 -4.66
CA VAL A 16 6.97 -13.28 -3.51
C VAL A 16 5.83 -14.07 -2.91
N TYR A 17 4.71 -13.40 -2.65
CA TYR A 17 3.50 -14.03 -2.13
C TYR A 17 2.27 -13.47 -2.84
N GLU A 18 1.36 -14.35 -3.24
CA GLU A 18 -0.02 -14.02 -3.54
C GLU A 18 -0.86 -14.81 -2.54
N VAL A 19 -1.60 -14.11 -1.69
CA VAL A 19 -2.36 -14.78 -0.62
C VAL A 19 -3.66 -14.06 -0.35
N GLU A 20 -4.69 -14.83 -0.05
CA GLU A 20 -5.97 -14.32 0.42
C GLU A 20 -5.82 -13.74 1.82
N MET A 21 -6.55 -12.66 2.09
CA MET A 21 -6.44 -11.90 3.34
C MET A 21 -6.81 -12.75 4.56
N GLU A 22 -7.69 -13.73 4.37
CA GLU A 22 -8.09 -14.71 5.38
C GLU A 22 -6.94 -15.65 5.80
N LEU A 23 -6.02 -16.00 4.88
CA LEU A 23 -4.90 -16.92 5.11
C LEU A 23 -3.56 -16.22 5.42
N ILE A 24 -3.55 -14.89 5.47
CA ILE A 24 -2.33 -14.05 5.54
C ILE A 24 -1.42 -14.33 6.75
N ASP A 25 -1.97 -14.84 7.85
CA ASP A 25 -1.23 -15.05 9.11
C ASP A 25 -0.25 -16.22 9.03
N GLU A 26 -0.51 -17.18 8.16
CA GLU A 26 0.24 -18.44 8.07
C GLU A 26 1.36 -18.37 7.02
N VAL A 27 1.29 -17.40 6.11
CA VAL A 27 2.12 -17.37 4.90
C VAL A 27 3.28 -16.38 5.00
N LEU A 28 3.07 -15.24 5.67
CA LEU A 28 4.03 -14.14 5.59
C LEU A 28 5.29 -14.37 6.42
N SER A 29 6.43 -14.37 5.74
CA SER A 29 7.76 -14.30 6.38
C SER A 29 8.22 -12.85 6.65
N PRO A 30 9.13 -12.62 7.62
CA PRO A 30 9.82 -11.34 7.81
C PRO A 30 10.74 -10.98 6.62
N LYS A 31 10.19 -10.36 5.58
CA LYS A 31 10.94 -9.90 4.41
C LYS A 31 10.60 -8.46 4.03
N LYS A 32 11.59 -7.74 3.48
CA LYS A 32 11.45 -6.40 2.92
C LYS A 32 10.90 -6.45 1.50
N GLY A 33 10.03 -5.51 1.16
CA GLY A 33 9.59 -5.26 -0.21
C GLY A 33 8.34 -4.40 -0.28
N LEU A 34 7.63 -4.52 -1.41
CA LEU A 34 6.37 -3.84 -1.68
C LEU A 34 5.20 -4.77 -1.41
N TYR A 35 4.05 -4.23 -1.02
CA TYR A 35 2.81 -4.98 -0.95
C TYR A 35 1.67 -4.18 -1.58
N MET A 36 0.71 -4.91 -2.15
CA MET A 36 -0.51 -4.38 -2.74
C MET A 36 -1.71 -5.07 -2.12
N PHE A 37 -2.69 -4.26 -1.70
CA PHE A 37 -3.98 -4.75 -1.26
C PHE A 37 -4.98 -4.67 -2.40
N LEU A 38 -5.72 -5.76 -2.59
CA LEU A 38 -6.66 -5.95 -3.67
C LEU A 38 -8.06 -6.17 -3.12
N GLY A 39 -9.05 -5.52 -3.75
CA GLY A 39 -10.47 -5.73 -3.47
C GLY A 39 -11.07 -6.89 -4.25
N GLU A 40 -12.36 -7.13 -4.02
CA GLU A 40 -13.15 -8.20 -4.66
C GLU A 40 -13.11 -8.15 -6.19
N MET A 41 -13.02 -6.95 -6.79
CA MET A 41 -12.95 -6.77 -8.23
C MET A 41 -11.51 -6.70 -8.77
N GLU A 42 -10.54 -7.19 -7.99
CA GLU A 42 -9.11 -7.13 -8.29
C GLU A 42 -8.56 -5.70 -8.45
N GLU A 43 -9.27 -4.70 -7.96
CA GLU A 43 -8.79 -3.32 -7.95
C GLU A 43 -7.74 -3.11 -6.86
N VAL A 44 -6.72 -2.30 -7.17
CA VAL A 44 -5.68 -1.95 -6.21
C VAL A 44 -6.22 -0.93 -5.22
N LEU A 45 -6.40 -1.36 -3.98
CA LEU A 45 -6.93 -0.53 -2.89
C LEU A 45 -5.82 0.29 -2.22
N TYR A 46 -4.64 -0.30 -2.08
CA TYR A 46 -3.49 0.32 -1.42
C TYR A 46 -2.17 -0.29 -1.93
N VAL A 47 -1.13 0.52 -2.01
CA VAL A 47 0.25 0.10 -2.24
C VAL A 47 1.12 0.61 -1.10
N GLY A 48 1.99 -0.23 -0.57
CA GLY A 48 2.91 0.18 0.49
C GLY A 48 4.26 -0.51 0.44
N LEU A 49 5.24 0.12 1.09
CA LEU A 49 6.56 -0.45 1.33
C LEU A 49 6.70 -0.94 2.78
N THR A 50 7.44 -2.03 2.97
CA THR A 50 7.78 -2.54 4.30
C THR A 50 9.16 -3.17 4.34
N ASN A 51 9.79 -3.13 5.52
CA ASN A 51 10.99 -3.92 5.81
C ASN A 51 10.64 -5.33 6.35
N ASN A 52 9.36 -5.57 6.66
CA ASN A 52 8.87 -6.83 7.21
C ASN A 52 7.38 -6.98 6.84
N TYR A 53 7.06 -7.89 5.93
CA TYR A 53 5.68 -8.18 5.51
C TYR A 53 4.78 -8.58 6.66
N HIS A 54 5.17 -9.61 7.42
CA HIS A 54 4.38 -10.11 8.53
C HIS A 54 4.04 -8.99 9.52
N HIS A 55 5.05 -8.27 10.02
CA HIS A 55 4.81 -7.21 11.00
C HIS A 55 3.95 -6.07 10.43
N ARG A 56 4.15 -5.66 9.17
CA ARG A 56 3.38 -4.55 8.59
C ARG A 56 1.95 -4.96 8.28
N ILE A 57 1.73 -6.10 7.64
CA ILE A 57 0.42 -6.49 7.13
C ILE A 57 -0.40 -7.14 8.24
N VAL A 58 0.18 -8.07 8.99
CA VAL A 58 -0.54 -8.78 10.04
C VAL A 58 -0.64 -7.91 11.29
N THR A 59 0.49 -7.53 11.88
CA THR A 59 0.47 -6.80 13.16
C THR A 59 -0.11 -5.40 13.04
N ASN A 60 0.30 -4.62 12.02
CA ASN A 60 -0.06 -3.20 11.92
C ASN A 60 -1.32 -2.91 11.09
N HIS A 61 -1.75 -3.79 10.18
CA HIS A 61 -2.97 -3.56 9.38
C HIS A 61 -4.12 -4.47 9.80
N LYS A 62 -3.91 -5.80 9.85
CA LYS A 62 -4.97 -6.77 10.20
C LYS A 62 -5.45 -6.62 11.64
N TYR A 63 -4.51 -6.65 12.59
CA TYR A 63 -4.84 -6.67 14.02
C TYR A 63 -4.87 -5.28 14.67
N HIS A 64 -4.50 -4.23 13.94
CA HIS A 64 -4.53 -2.89 14.50
C HIS A 64 -5.96 -2.32 14.48
N THR A 65 -6.54 -2.19 15.67
CA THR A 65 -7.88 -1.64 15.87
C THR A 65 -7.82 -0.11 15.90
N GLY A 66 -8.05 0.54 14.76
CA GLY A 66 -8.30 1.98 14.70
C GLY A 66 -7.80 2.70 13.46
N GLY A 67 -8.48 3.79 13.12
CA GLY A 67 -8.04 4.73 12.10
C GLY A 67 -8.31 4.29 10.66
N PHE A 68 -7.74 5.06 9.73
CA PHE A 68 -7.94 4.89 8.29
C PHE A 68 -7.56 3.49 7.79
N LEU A 69 -6.55 2.86 8.40
CA LEU A 69 -6.03 1.54 8.03
C LEU A 69 -7.04 0.41 8.28
N TYR A 70 -7.88 0.54 9.32
CA TYR A 70 -8.96 -0.39 9.60
C TYR A 70 -9.96 -0.47 8.44
N HIS A 71 -10.33 0.67 7.84
CA HIS A 71 -11.25 0.67 6.69
C HIS A 71 -10.63 0.09 5.42
N VAL A 72 -9.31 0.23 5.25
CA VAL A 72 -8.60 -0.39 4.13
C VAL A 72 -8.76 -1.89 4.22
N ILE A 73 -8.39 -2.48 5.35
CA ILE A 73 -8.24 -3.94 5.49
C ILE A 73 -9.57 -4.70 5.32
N HIS A 74 -10.71 -4.10 5.67
CA HIS A 74 -12.04 -4.72 5.55
C HIS A 74 -12.49 -4.91 4.10
N ASN A 75 -11.92 -4.17 3.16
CA ASN A 75 -12.24 -4.31 1.74
C ASN A 75 -11.20 -5.17 1.00
N VAL A 76 -10.17 -5.67 1.70
CA VAL A 76 -9.09 -6.45 1.09
C VAL A 76 -9.45 -7.92 1.08
N VAL A 77 -9.46 -8.52 -0.11
CA VAL A 77 -9.60 -9.97 -0.28
C VAL A 77 -8.28 -10.65 -0.51
N LYS A 78 -7.32 -9.95 -1.12
CA LYS A 78 -6.03 -10.52 -1.52
C LYS A 78 -4.88 -9.53 -1.31
N VAL A 79 -3.72 -10.07 -0.95
CA VAL A 79 -2.49 -9.32 -0.78
C VAL A 79 -1.43 -9.87 -1.72
N LEU A 80 -0.82 -8.99 -2.52
CA LEU A 80 0.40 -9.31 -3.26
C LEU A 80 1.61 -8.77 -2.52
N CYS A 81 2.60 -9.60 -2.26
CA CYS A 81 3.91 -9.20 -1.76
C CYS A 81 4.94 -9.34 -2.88
N LEU A 82 5.66 -8.26 -3.14
CA LEU A 82 6.47 -8.07 -4.34
C LEU A 82 7.90 -7.66 -3.98
N SER A 83 8.88 -8.31 -4.57
CA SER A 83 10.27 -7.84 -4.58
C SER A 83 10.57 -7.04 -5.83
N TYR A 84 11.55 -6.15 -5.73
CA TYR A 84 12.04 -5.35 -6.85
C TYR A 84 13.54 -5.18 -6.71
N ASN A 85 14.29 -5.46 -7.77
CA ASN A 85 15.76 -5.39 -7.78
C ASN A 85 16.32 -3.97 -7.97
N GLY A 86 15.48 -2.94 -7.83
CA GLY A 86 15.87 -1.52 -7.88
C GLY A 86 15.41 -0.75 -6.65
N ASP A 87 15.28 0.58 -6.79
CA ASP A 87 14.78 1.41 -5.70
C ASP A 87 13.28 1.17 -5.46
N LEU A 88 12.98 0.44 -4.38
CA LEU A 88 11.64 0.14 -3.92
C LEU A 88 10.79 1.40 -3.69
N LYS A 89 11.38 2.51 -3.22
CA LYS A 89 10.63 3.73 -2.93
C LYS A 89 10.15 4.42 -4.21
N THR A 90 11.03 4.52 -5.20
CA THR A 90 10.65 5.02 -6.53
C THR A 90 9.58 4.12 -7.15
N LYS A 91 9.71 2.80 -7.00
CA LYS A 91 8.74 1.84 -7.53
C LYS A 91 7.37 1.93 -6.85
N GLU A 92 7.33 2.12 -5.54
CA GLU A 92 6.09 2.39 -4.79
C GLU A 92 5.33 3.60 -5.38
N ILE A 93 6.04 4.71 -5.61
CA ILE A 93 5.45 5.94 -6.15
C ILE A 93 4.95 5.74 -7.59
N GLU A 94 5.68 5.00 -8.42
CA GLU A 94 5.27 4.64 -9.78
C GLU A 94 3.93 3.89 -9.78
N LEU A 95 3.85 2.81 -8.98
CA LEU A 95 2.63 2.00 -8.84
C LEU A 95 1.45 2.82 -8.31
N ILE A 96 1.68 3.69 -7.32
CA ILE A 96 0.62 4.55 -6.77
C ILE A 96 0.10 5.54 -7.84
N LYS A 97 0.97 6.11 -8.66
CA LYS A 97 0.57 7.04 -9.74
C LYS A 97 -0.22 6.35 -10.85
N GLU A 98 0.16 5.11 -11.20
CA GLU A 98 -0.51 4.32 -12.23
C GLU A 98 -1.88 3.83 -11.77
N TYR A 99 -1.93 3.12 -10.64
CA TYR A 99 -3.16 2.48 -10.18
C TYR A 99 -4.10 3.43 -9.42
N ARG A 100 -3.59 4.59 -8.97
CA ARG A 100 -4.32 5.59 -8.16
C ARG A 100 -5.15 4.95 -7.04
N PRO A 101 -4.56 4.08 -6.22
CA PRO A 101 -5.28 3.33 -5.20
C PRO A 101 -5.98 4.28 -4.22
N PRO A 102 -7.28 4.13 -3.95
CA PRO A 102 -8.08 5.08 -3.19
C PRO A 102 -7.51 5.35 -1.80
N PHE A 103 -6.78 4.39 -1.23
CA PHE A 103 -6.24 4.52 0.10
C PHE A 103 -4.84 5.12 0.21
N ASN A 104 -4.13 5.39 -0.89
CA ASN A 104 -2.88 6.16 -0.87
C ASN A 104 -3.12 7.68 -0.89
N ARG A 105 -3.92 8.17 0.07
CA ARG A 105 -4.40 9.57 0.16
C ARG A 105 -3.28 10.62 0.06
N GLN A 106 -2.09 10.35 0.57
CA GLN A 106 -0.98 11.32 0.53
C GLN A 106 -0.49 11.63 -0.89
N TYR A 107 -0.69 10.71 -1.83
CA TYR A 107 -0.31 10.86 -3.24
C TYR A 107 -1.49 11.23 -4.14
N ASN A 108 -2.72 11.00 -3.67
CA ASN A 108 -3.95 11.25 -4.42
C ASN A 108 -4.68 12.55 -4.01
N LYS A 109 -4.09 13.37 -3.13
CA LYS A 109 -4.63 14.70 -2.86
C LYS A 109 -4.49 15.57 -4.11
N PRO A 110 -5.58 16.08 -4.71
CA PRO A 110 -5.48 17.36 -5.38
C PRO A 110 -5.13 18.37 -4.30
N PHE A 111 -3.93 18.98 -4.33
CA PHE A 111 -3.45 20.06 -3.45
C PHE A 111 -4.44 20.44 -2.31
N TYR A 112 -4.44 19.70 -1.19
CA TYR A 112 -5.46 19.89 -0.16
C TYR A 112 -4.95 20.83 0.92
N ARG A 113 -5.50 22.05 0.97
CA ARG A 113 -5.59 23.10 2.03
C ARG A 113 -4.44 23.33 3.04
N GLY A 114 -3.67 22.35 3.46
CA GLY A 114 -2.51 22.54 4.35
C GLY A 114 -1.36 23.31 3.69
N ASP A 115 -1.31 23.31 2.36
CA ASP A 115 -0.39 24.12 1.56
C ASP A 115 -0.97 25.47 1.12
N ASP A 116 -2.26 25.72 1.42
CA ASP A 116 -2.85 27.06 1.28
C ASP A 116 -2.28 27.92 2.42
N PRO A 117 -1.54 29.00 2.12
CA PRO A 117 -0.88 29.83 3.12
C PRO A 117 -1.82 30.33 4.23
N LYS A 118 -3.12 30.41 3.97
CA LYS A 118 -4.12 30.87 4.95
C LYS A 118 -4.40 29.87 6.09
N TYR A 119 -4.04 28.59 5.95
CA TYR A 119 -4.28 27.56 6.97
C TYR A 119 -3.01 27.06 7.67
N ARG A 120 -1.82 27.60 7.34
CA ARG A 120 -0.64 27.44 8.19
C ARG A 120 -0.89 28.15 9.51
N LYS A 121 -1.28 27.41 10.56
CA LYS A 121 -1.24 27.93 11.92
C LYS A 121 0.19 28.41 12.19
N LYS A 122 0.39 29.73 12.35
CA LYS A 122 1.62 30.29 12.92
C LYS A 122 1.85 29.58 14.25
N LYS A 123 2.97 28.87 14.38
CA LYS A 123 3.47 28.49 15.71
C LYS A 123 3.80 29.80 16.42
N ILE A 124 2.98 30.20 17.37
CA ILE A 124 3.31 31.22 18.35
C ILE A 124 4.13 30.46 19.40
N GLY A 125 5.42 30.77 19.50
CA GLY A 125 6.29 30.21 20.53
C GLY A 125 5.82 30.65 21.91
N TRP A 126 5.88 29.74 22.87
CA TRP A 126 5.85 30.05 24.30
C TRP A 126 7.29 30.21 24.77
#